data_AF-A0A8R1W7A0-F1
#
_entry.id   AF-A0A8R1W7A0-F1
#
_cell.length_a   1.000
_cell.length_b   1.000
_cell.length_c   1.000
_cell.angle_alpha   90.00
_cell.angle_beta   90.00
_cell.angle_gamma   90.00
#
_symmetry.space_group_name_H-M   'P 1'
#
loop_
_entity.id
_entity.type
_entity.pdbx_description
1 polymer ?
#
loop_
_entity_poly.entity_id
_entity_poly.type
_entity_poly.pdbx_seq_one_letter_code
_entity_poly.pdbx_strand_id
1 'polypeptide(L)'
;MPIQAPQWTDFLACPVCCNGFDIKTRHPISLGCAHTVCKSCLSNLPKKQCPFDQNLINIEIDQLPTNYALLQLVGASIPNIENIPKSMIKNMSSDERLLYNKSKKCVEHLALYLKSFATGGGQSTSAGLSRPMQRKLVTLVNCQLLENEGRMRAIRAARSLGERSMTELILHHQSAQQLSTNLWAAVRARGCQFLGPAMQEEVLKLVLLALEDGSALSRKVLVMFVVQRLEPHFPQASKTSIGHVVQLLYRASCFKVSKRDGDNSLMQLKEEF
;
A
#
# COMPACT_ATOMS: atom_id res chain seq x y z
N MET A 1 25.03 15.84 7.85
CA MET A 1 23.56 15.77 7.72
C MET A 1 23.21 14.72 6.68
N PRO A 2 22.16 13.91 6.87
CA PRO A 2 21.70 12.98 5.83
C PRO A 2 21.30 13.76 4.57
N ILE A 3 21.73 13.27 3.41
CA ILE A 3 21.35 13.84 2.11
C ILE A 3 19.87 13.51 1.86
N GLN A 4 19.13 14.39 1.18
CA GLN A 4 17.75 14.12 0.78
C GLN A 4 17.65 12.78 0.04
N ALA A 5 16.73 11.92 0.46
CA ALA A 5 16.51 10.64 -0.18
C ALA A 5 16.09 10.84 -1.66
N PRO A 6 16.60 10.01 -2.59
CA PRO A 6 16.31 10.17 -4.00
C PRO A 6 14.82 9.97 -4.31
N GLN A 7 14.34 10.68 -5.35
CA GLN A 7 13.02 10.41 -5.87
C GLN A 7 13.00 9.04 -6.55
N TRP A 8 11.89 8.32 -6.38
CA TRP A 8 11.74 6.98 -6.96
C TRP A 8 11.77 6.98 -8.49
N THR A 9 11.52 8.12 -9.13
CA THR A 9 11.54 8.32 -10.58
C THR A 9 12.95 8.34 -11.16
N ASP A 10 13.97 8.69 -10.38
CA ASP A 10 15.36 8.82 -10.84
C ASP A 10 16.18 7.56 -10.55
N PHE A 11 15.52 6.40 -10.50
CA PHE A 11 16.10 5.12 -10.09
C PHE A 11 17.17 4.55 -11.03
N LEU A 12 17.40 5.19 -12.19
CA LEU A 12 18.46 4.84 -13.15
C LEU A 12 19.72 5.72 -13.01
N ALA A 13 19.73 6.66 -12.07
CA ALA A 13 20.87 7.51 -11.78
C ALA A 13 21.39 7.29 -10.36
N CYS A 14 22.70 7.48 -10.19
CA CYS A 14 23.31 7.50 -8.89
C CYS A 14 22.91 8.79 -8.16
N PRO A 15 22.32 8.71 -6.96
CA PRO A 15 21.87 9.89 -6.22
C PRO A 15 23.02 10.69 -5.57
N VAL A 16 24.25 10.17 -5.58
CA VAL A 16 25.43 10.85 -5.03
C VAL A 16 26.14 11.69 -6.10
N CYS A 17 26.40 11.11 -7.28
CA CYS A 17 27.06 11.83 -8.38
C CYS A 17 26.12 12.35 -9.45
N CYS A 18 24.80 12.15 -9.30
CA CYS A 18 23.75 12.58 -10.22
C CYS A 18 23.92 12.10 -11.68
N ASN A 19 24.70 11.04 -11.90
CA ASN A 19 24.97 10.49 -13.22
C ASN A 19 24.26 9.14 -13.40
N GLY A 20 23.83 8.87 -14.65
CA GLY A 20 23.22 7.59 -15.04
C GLY A 20 24.15 6.40 -14.75
N PHE A 21 23.57 5.28 -14.30
CA PHE A 21 24.31 4.04 -14.13
C PHE A 21 24.84 3.50 -15.46
N ASP A 22 25.98 2.81 -15.41
CA ASP A 22 26.58 2.19 -16.59
C ASP A 22 27.45 0.98 -16.21
N ILE A 23 27.77 0.14 -17.20
CA ILE A 23 28.54 -1.10 -17.02
C ILE A 23 30.05 -0.89 -16.94
N LYS A 24 30.58 0.31 -17.27
CA LYS A 24 32.03 0.57 -17.30
C LYS A 24 32.51 1.11 -15.96
N THR A 25 31.82 2.12 -15.44
CA THR A 25 32.31 2.93 -14.30
C THR A 25 31.27 3.05 -13.19
N ARG A 26 30.00 3.32 -13.51
CA ARG A 26 28.95 3.58 -12.52
C ARG A 26 28.04 2.36 -12.32
N HIS A 27 28.65 1.25 -11.89
CA HIS A 27 27.92 0.03 -11.55
C HIS A 27 26.94 0.29 -10.40
N PRO A 28 25.63 0.05 -10.54
CA PRO A 28 24.66 0.25 -9.48
C PRO A 28 24.82 -0.84 -8.41
N ILE A 29 25.00 -0.45 -7.15
CA ILE A 29 25.07 -1.35 -6.01
C ILE A 29 23.92 -1.02 -5.06
N SER A 30 23.00 -1.96 -4.90
CA SER A 30 21.95 -1.88 -3.89
C SER A 30 22.53 -2.20 -2.50
N LEU A 31 22.15 -1.45 -1.48
CA LEU A 31 22.50 -1.72 -0.08
C LEU A 31 21.36 -2.48 0.62
N GLY A 32 21.63 -3.08 1.79
CA GLY A 32 20.61 -3.69 2.65
C GLY A 32 19.48 -2.73 3.00
N CYS A 33 19.76 -1.43 3.02
CA CYS A 33 18.78 -0.38 3.19
C CYS A 33 17.99 0.01 1.92
N ALA A 34 18.10 -0.76 0.84
CA ALA A 34 17.43 -0.55 -0.45
C ALA A 34 17.70 0.81 -1.13
N HIS A 35 18.70 1.56 -0.68
CA HIS A 35 19.30 2.63 -1.48
C HIS A 35 20.29 2.04 -2.47
N THR A 36 20.32 2.58 -3.69
CA THR A 36 21.25 2.15 -4.74
C THR A 36 22.18 3.29 -5.09
N VAL A 37 23.48 3.04 -5.00
CA VAL A 37 24.56 4.02 -5.24
C VAL A 37 25.58 3.37 -6.17
N CYS A 38 26.23 4.15 -7.03
CA CYS A 38 27.23 3.57 -7.91
C CYS A 38 28.48 3.14 -7.13
N LYS A 39 29.14 2.06 -7.58
CA LYS A 39 30.31 1.48 -6.91
C LYS A 39 31.40 2.52 -6.62
N SER A 40 31.71 3.38 -7.59
CA SER A 40 32.70 4.46 -7.42
C SER A 40 32.34 5.44 -6.29
N CYS A 41 31.07 5.84 -6.17
CA CYS A 41 30.64 6.72 -5.08
C CYS A 41 30.68 6.01 -3.73
N LEU A 42 30.27 4.74 -3.66
CA LEU A 42 30.34 3.96 -2.42
C LEU A 42 31.78 3.82 -1.93
N SER A 43 32.73 3.53 -2.82
CA SER A 43 34.15 3.36 -2.47
C SER A 43 34.79 4.64 -1.93
N ASN A 44 34.25 5.80 -2.28
CA ASN A 44 34.75 7.12 -1.85
C ASN A 44 33.98 7.69 -0.65
N LEU A 45 33.08 6.92 -0.02
CA LEU A 45 32.37 7.40 1.17
C LEU A 45 33.33 7.54 2.35
N PRO A 46 33.22 8.63 3.15
CA PRO A 46 34.08 8.84 4.31
C PRO A 46 33.82 7.84 5.44
N LYS A 47 32.63 7.23 5.47
CA LYS A 47 32.21 6.22 6.44
C LYS A 47 31.52 5.07 5.71
N LYS A 48 31.63 3.85 6.24
CA LYS A 48 30.88 2.67 5.79
C LYS A 48 29.40 2.73 6.22
N GLN A 49 28.73 3.80 5.82
CA GLN A 49 27.33 4.10 6.13
C GLN A 49 26.64 4.60 4.88
N CYS A 50 25.38 4.23 4.70
CA CYS A 50 24.56 4.79 3.64
C CYS A 50 24.44 6.33 3.80
N PRO A 51 24.65 7.13 2.75
CA PRO A 51 24.65 8.59 2.85
C PRO A 51 23.25 9.21 3.09
N PHE A 52 22.18 8.43 2.95
CA PHE A 52 20.79 8.88 3.06
C PHE A 52 20.18 8.59 4.43
N ASP A 53 20.38 7.38 4.95
CA ASP A 53 19.75 6.90 6.18
C ASP A 53 20.75 6.45 7.25
N GLN A 54 22.05 6.57 6.97
CA GLN A 54 23.16 6.25 7.89
C GLN A 54 23.21 4.79 8.35
N ASN A 55 22.46 3.89 7.71
CA ASN A 55 22.55 2.45 7.96
C ASN A 55 23.97 1.93 7.67
N LEU A 56 24.48 1.08 8.55
CA LEU A 56 25.82 0.51 8.42
C LEU A 56 25.90 -0.39 7.18
N ILE A 57 27.01 -0.26 6.44
CA ILE A 57 27.33 -1.14 5.31
C ILE A 57 28.22 -2.25 5.85
N ASN A 58 27.61 -3.40 6.17
CA ASN A 58 28.28 -4.51 6.86
C ASN A 58 29.12 -5.40 5.92
N ILE A 59 28.88 -5.33 4.61
CA ILE A 59 29.58 -6.10 3.59
C ILE A 59 30.59 -5.18 2.88
N GLU A 60 31.77 -5.70 2.58
CA GLU A 60 32.73 -4.97 1.75
C GLU A 60 32.16 -4.65 0.36
N ILE A 61 32.41 -3.44 -0.12
CA ILE A 61 31.79 -2.94 -1.37
C ILE A 61 32.12 -3.84 -2.57
N ASP A 62 33.33 -4.41 -2.62
CA ASP A 62 33.74 -5.34 -3.67
C ASP A 62 33.04 -6.71 -3.62
N GLN A 63 32.42 -7.03 -2.48
CA GLN A 63 31.63 -8.24 -2.28
C GLN A 63 30.13 -8.01 -2.48
N LEU A 64 29.68 -6.77 -2.74
CA LEU A 64 28.29 -6.49 -3.06
C LEU A 64 28.04 -6.68 -4.57
N PRO A 65 26.98 -7.40 -4.97
CA PRO A 65 26.68 -7.66 -6.37
C PRO A 65 26.12 -6.41 -7.04
N THR A 66 26.52 -6.23 -8.30
CA THR A 66 25.91 -5.23 -9.18
C THR A 66 24.44 -5.55 -9.43
N ASN A 67 23.60 -4.52 -9.36
CA ASN A 67 22.18 -4.61 -9.67
C ASN A 67 21.97 -4.64 -11.20
N TYR A 68 22.06 -5.84 -11.77
CA TYR A 68 21.84 -6.04 -13.20
C TYR A 68 20.41 -5.73 -13.64
N ALA A 69 19.43 -5.80 -12.73
CA ALA A 69 18.04 -5.45 -13.03
C ALA A 69 17.89 -3.97 -13.42
N LEU A 70 18.73 -3.07 -12.87
CA LEU A 70 18.84 -1.67 -13.29
C LEU A 70 19.69 -1.51 -14.56
N LEU A 71 20.81 -2.23 -14.67
CA LEU A 71 21.72 -2.10 -15.81
C LEU A 71 21.07 -2.46 -17.16
N GLN A 72 20.21 -3.48 -17.21
CA GLN A 72 19.48 -3.80 -18.44
C GLN A 72 18.51 -2.70 -18.90
N LEU A 73 18.08 -1.82 -17.99
CA LEU A 73 17.16 -0.72 -18.33
C LEU A 73 17.90 0.45 -18.99
N VAL A 74 19.22 0.56 -18.78
CA VAL A 74 20.09 1.54 -19.47
C VAL A 74 20.78 0.94 -20.71
N GLY A 75 20.30 -0.21 -21.20
CA GLY A 75 20.79 -0.85 -22.43
C GLY A 75 22.11 -1.61 -22.30
N ALA A 76 22.58 -1.89 -21.08
CA ALA A 76 23.78 -2.68 -20.88
C ALA A 76 23.53 -4.18 -21.14
N SER A 77 24.43 -4.82 -21.88
CA SER A 77 24.44 -6.29 -22.03
C SER A 77 24.79 -6.93 -20.69
N ILE A 78 23.82 -7.61 -20.07
CA ILE A 78 24.08 -8.36 -18.84
C ILE A 78 24.98 -9.57 -19.21
N PRO A 79 26.12 -9.77 -18.53
CA PRO A 79 26.92 -10.96 -18.71
C PRO A 79 26.09 -12.20 -18.38
N ASN A 80 26.09 -13.20 -19.26
CA ASN A 80 25.37 -14.48 -19.02
C ASN A 80 26.02 -15.33 -17.91
N ILE A 81 27.06 -14.81 -17.26
CA ILE A 81 27.86 -15.46 -16.23
C ILE A 81 27.30 -15.09 -14.85
N GLU A 82 27.11 -16.10 -14.00
CA GLU A 82 26.82 -15.92 -12.57
C GLU A 82 27.98 -15.21 -11.86
N ASN A 83 28.01 -13.88 -11.90
CA ASN A 83 28.90 -13.07 -11.06
C ASN A 83 28.36 -13.02 -9.63
N ILE A 84 28.31 -14.18 -8.97
CA ILE A 84 28.24 -14.26 -7.52
C ILE A 84 29.67 -14.01 -7.02
N PRO A 85 29.89 -13.05 -6.11
CA PRO A 85 31.21 -12.84 -5.50
C PRO A 85 31.79 -14.16 -4.97
N LYS A 86 33.05 -14.47 -5.32
CA LYS A 86 33.70 -15.74 -4.94
C LYS A 86 33.71 -16.00 -3.43
N SER A 87 33.69 -14.94 -2.61
CA SER A 87 33.59 -15.02 -1.15
C SER A 87 32.26 -15.61 -0.65
N MET A 88 31.17 -15.42 -1.40
CA MET A 88 29.83 -15.90 -1.05
C MET A 88 29.59 -17.37 -1.40
N ILE A 89 30.25 -17.88 -2.44
CA ILE A 89 30.17 -19.30 -2.82
C ILE A 89 30.69 -20.20 -1.69
N LYS A 90 31.58 -19.68 -0.84
CA LYS A 90 32.21 -20.45 0.24
C LYS A 90 31.29 -20.75 1.43
N ASN A 91 30.29 -19.90 1.70
CA ASN A 91 29.48 -19.96 2.92
C ASN A 91 28.01 -20.34 2.68
N MET A 92 27.57 -20.44 1.43
CA MET A 92 26.21 -20.83 1.08
C MET A 92 26.14 -22.29 0.66
N SER A 93 25.10 -22.99 1.12
CA SER A 93 24.74 -24.31 0.60
C SER A 93 24.35 -24.24 -0.89
N SER A 94 24.35 -25.41 -1.56
CA SER A 94 23.88 -25.53 -2.95
C SER A 94 22.46 -25.00 -3.14
N ASP A 95 21.59 -25.26 -2.17
CA ASP A 95 20.17 -24.92 -2.24
C ASP A 95 19.94 -23.42 -2.06
N GLU A 96 20.64 -22.79 -1.12
CA GLU A 96 20.59 -21.33 -0.94
C GLU A 96 21.08 -20.60 -2.19
N ARG A 97 22.12 -21.12 -2.83
CA ARG A 97 22.64 -20.56 -4.10
C ARG A 97 21.62 -20.67 -5.22
N LEU A 98 20.95 -21.81 -5.34
CA LEU A 98 19.88 -22.01 -6.31
C LEU A 98 18.72 -21.02 -6.08
N LEU A 99 18.28 -20.86 -4.83
CA LEU A 99 17.18 -19.96 -4.48
C LEU A 99 17.54 -18.49 -4.70
N TYR A 100 18.76 -18.07 -4.34
CA TYR A 100 19.26 -16.73 -4.62
C TYR A 100 19.25 -16.45 -6.12
N ASN A 101 19.79 -17.36 -6.94
CA ASN A 101 19.84 -17.21 -8.39
C ASN A 101 18.44 -17.14 -9.02
N LYS A 102 17.50 -17.99 -8.58
CA LYS A 102 16.10 -17.92 -9.01
C LYS A 102 15.47 -16.58 -8.65
N SER A 103 15.64 -16.13 -7.40
CA SER A 103 15.06 -14.87 -6.91
C SER A 103 15.61 -13.66 -7.66
N LYS A 104 16.93 -13.61 -7.88
CA LYS A 104 17.60 -12.59 -8.69
C LYS A 104 17.02 -12.52 -10.10
N LYS A 105 16.94 -13.67 -10.80
CA LYS A 105 16.38 -13.75 -12.16
C LYS A 105 14.92 -13.29 -12.21
N CYS A 106 14.12 -13.61 -11.20
CA CYS A 106 12.74 -13.11 -11.12
C CYS A 106 12.68 -11.59 -11.00
N VAL A 107 13.52 -10.97 -10.17
CA VAL A 107 13.59 -9.50 -10.03
C VAL A 107 14.07 -8.85 -11.33
N GLU A 108 15.09 -9.42 -11.98
CA GLU A 108 15.56 -8.96 -13.30
C GLU A 108 14.45 -9.05 -14.35
N HIS A 109 13.71 -10.15 -14.41
CA HIS A 109 12.60 -10.30 -15.35
C HIS A 109 11.48 -9.28 -15.09
N LEU A 110 11.09 -9.08 -13.83
CA LEU A 110 10.08 -8.09 -13.46
C LEU A 110 10.52 -6.66 -13.78
N ALA A 111 11.80 -6.33 -13.60
CA ALA A 111 12.32 -5.00 -13.89
C ALA A 111 12.12 -4.58 -15.35
N LEU A 112 12.02 -5.52 -16.29
CA LEU A 112 11.77 -5.21 -17.72
C LEU A 112 10.46 -4.45 -17.96
N TYR A 113 9.47 -4.58 -17.07
CA TYR A 113 8.23 -3.79 -17.13
C TYR A 113 8.45 -2.28 -16.85
N LEU A 114 9.64 -1.89 -16.38
CA LEU A 114 10.05 -0.49 -16.20
C LEU A 114 10.73 0.10 -17.44
N LYS A 115 10.97 -0.67 -18.52
CA LYS A 115 11.64 -0.17 -19.73
C LYS A 115 10.91 1.01 -20.39
N SER A 116 9.58 0.97 -20.44
CA SER A 116 8.77 2.06 -21.01
C SER A 116 8.94 3.38 -20.26
N PHE A 117 9.19 3.30 -18.94
CA PHE A 117 9.54 4.46 -18.12
C PHE A 117 10.98 4.94 -18.41
N ALA A 118 11.91 4.00 -18.59
CA ALA A 118 13.33 4.29 -18.82
C ALA A 118 13.63 5.02 -20.13
N THR A 119 12.86 4.79 -21.19
CA THR A 119 13.12 5.34 -22.54
C THR A 119 12.51 6.73 -22.79
N GLY A 120 12.18 7.50 -21.74
CA GLY A 120 11.72 8.89 -21.86
C GLY A 120 10.28 9.07 -22.38
N GLY A 121 9.52 7.98 -22.54
CA GLY A 121 8.12 8.00 -22.93
C GLY A 121 7.20 8.37 -21.76
N GLY A 122 7.27 9.62 -21.29
CA GLY A 122 6.39 10.15 -20.24
C GLY A 122 4.90 10.15 -20.58
N GLN A 123 4.54 9.80 -21.82
CA GLN A 123 3.17 9.62 -22.30
C GLN A 123 3.14 8.48 -23.32
N SER A 124 2.77 7.27 -22.91
CA SER A 124 2.23 6.28 -23.83
C SER A 124 1.14 5.46 -23.13
N THR A 125 -0.10 5.80 -23.46
CA THR A 125 -1.36 5.26 -22.94
C THR A 125 -1.73 3.88 -23.49
N SER A 126 -0.79 2.95 -23.62
CA SER A 126 -1.15 1.58 -24.01
C SER A 126 -0.06 0.56 -23.64
N ALA A 127 -0.39 -0.37 -22.74
CA ALA A 127 0.36 -1.58 -22.35
C ALA A 127 1.46 -1.47 -21.26
N GLY A 128 1.46 -0.45 -20.41
CA GLY A 128 2.39 -0.33 -19.28
C GLY A 128 1.76 -0.53 -17.89
N LEU A 129 2.57 -0.87 -16.89
CA LEU A 129 2.15 -0.88 -15.48
C LEU A 129 1.72 0.53 -15.02
N SER A 130 0.74 0.61 -14.12
CA SER A 130 0.33 1.88 -13.50
C SER A 130 1.46 2.53 -12.70
N ARG A 131 1.44 3.86 -12.49
CA ARG A 131 2.44 4.55 -11.64
C ARG A 131 2.57 3.94 -10.24
N PRO A 132 1.48 3.63 -9.50
CA PRO A 132 1.58 2.92 -8.23
C PRO A 132 2.30 1.56 -8.31
N MET A 133 2.07 0.82 -9.39
CA MET A 133 2.72 -0.48 -9.62
C MET A 133 4.21 -0.31 -9.95
N GLN A 134 4.55 0.64 -10.83
CA GLN A 134 5.94 1.00 -11.18
C GLN A 134 6.74 1.38 -9.93
N ARG A 135 6.19 2.26 -9.07
CA ARG A 135 6.85 2.66 -7.81
C ARG A 135 7.15 1.47 -6.90
N LYS A 136 6.20 0.55 -6.74
CA LYS A 136 6.38 -0.66 -5.91
C LYS A 136 7.40 -1.61 -6.53
N LEU A 137 7.44 -1.70 -7.86
CA LEU A 137 8.40 -2.52 -8.59
C LEU A 137 9.82 -1.96 -8.44
N VAL A 138 10.00 -0.63 -8.54
CA VAL A 138 11.29 0.03 -8.25
C VAL A 138 11.76 -0.28 -6.83
N THR A 139 10.87 -0.28 -5.84
CA THR A 139 11.21 -0.69 -4.47
C THR A 139 11.75 -2.13 -4.41
N LEU A 140 11.13 -3.07 -5.12
CA LEU A 140 11.61 -4.46 -5.19
C LEU A 140 12.98 -4.55 -5.87
N VAL A 141 13.15 -3.86 -7.01
CA VAL A 141 14.40 -3.86 -7.80
C VAL A 141 15.59 -3.35 -6.99
N ASN A 142 15.38 -2.40 -6.08
CA ASN A 142 16.44 -1.85 -5.24
C ASN A 142 16.80 -2.71 -4.03
N CYS A 143 16.13 -3.86 -3.80
CA CYS A 143 16.43 -4.71 -2.66
C CYS A 143 17.72 -5.53 -2.87
N GLN A 144 18.66 -5.47 -1.92
CA GLN A 144 19.89 -6.27 -1.92
C GLN A 144 19.62 -7.67 -1.36
N LEU A 145 19.32 -8.64 -2.24
CA LEU A 145 18.90 -10.01 -1.86
C LEU A 145 19.98 -10.81 -1.12
N LEU A 146 21.24 -10.37 -1.22
CA LEU A 146 22.36 -10.97 -0.52
C LEU A 146 22.29 -10.76 1.00
N GLU A 147 21.78 -9.60 1.42
CA GLU A 147 21.69 -9.21 2.82
C GLU A 147 20.36 -9.64 3.43
N ASN A 148 20.37 -10.05 4.71
CA ASN A 148 19.14 -10.42 5.41
C ASN A 148 18.13 -9.27 5.43
N GLU A 149 18.61 -8.05 5.67
CA GLU A 149 17.77 -6.85 5.66
C GLU A 149 17.14 -6.60 4.29
N GLY A 150 17.91 -6.75 3.21
CA GLY A 150 17.42 -6.60 1.85
C GLY A 150 16.40 -7.69 1.48
N ARG A 151 16.56 -8.94 1.94
CA ARG A 151 15.55 -10.00 1.78
C ARG A 151 14.24 -9.67 2.50
N MET A 152 14.30 -9.21 3.74
CA MET A 152 13.09 -8.79 4.48
C MET A 152 12.36 -7.63 3.79
N ARG A 153 13.10 -6.69 3.18
CA ARG A 153 12.51 -5.62 2.36
C ARG A 153 11.92 -6.15 1.06
N ALA A 154 12.60 -7.10 0.39
CA ALA A 154 12.09 -7.72 -0.83
C ALA A 154 10.76 -8.46 -0.60
N ILE A 155 10.63 -9.20 0.51
CA ILE A 155 9.36 -9.89 0.87
C ILE A 155 8.23 -8.87 1.06
N ARG A 156 8.50 -7.76 1.78
CA ARG A 156 7.51 -6.68 1.96
C ARG A 156 7.13 -6.03 0.62
N ALA A 157 8.10 -5.78 -0.24
CA ALA A 157 7.87 -5.23 -1.57
C ALA A 157 7.05 -6.18 -2.45
N ALA A 158 7.36 -7.49 -2.43
CA ALA A 158 6.64 -8.52 -3.16
C ALA A 158 5.17 -8.63 -2.70
N ARG A 159 4.92 -8.64 -1.39
CA ARG A 159 3.56 -8.58 -0.84
C ARG A 159 2.82 -7.33 -1.33
N SER A 160 3.46 -6.17 -1.27
CA SER A 160 2.86 -4.91 -1.69
C SER A 160 2.53 -4.87 -3.19
N LEU A 161 3.36 -5.49 -4.03
CA LEU A 161 3.08 -5.71 -5.45
C LEU A 161 1.84 -6.60 -5.62
N GLY A 162 1.77 -7.74 -4.93
CA GLY A 162 0.63 -8.65 -4.99
C GLY A 162 -0.69 -8.00 -4.58
N GLU A 163 -0.72 -7.29 -3.44
CA GLU A 163 -1.91 -6.54 -2.98
C GLU A 163 -2.35 -5.49 -4.01
N ARG A 164 -1.37 -4.80 -4.63
CA ARG A 164 -1.67 -3.80 -5.66
C ARG A 164 -2.20 -4.45 -6.94
N SER A 165 -1.63 -5.57 -7.36
CA SER A 165 -2.09 -6.31 -8.55
C SER A 165 -3.52 -6.78 -8.38
N MET A 166 -3.87 -7.33 -7.22
CA MET A 166 -5.26 -7.70 -6.92
C MET A 166 -6.20 -6.49 -7.00
N THR A 167 -5.80 -5.36 -6.41
CA THR A 167 -6.61 -4.13 -6.46
C THR A 167 -6.84 -3.66 -7.89
N GLU A 168 -5.82 -3.68 -8.75
CA GLU A 168 -5.95 -3.27 -10.15
C GLU A 168 -6.83 -4.23 -10.96
N LEU A 169 -6.75 -5.54 -10.70
CA LEU A 169 -7.64 -6.52 -11.32
C LEU A 169 -9.10 -6.32 -10.88
N ILE A 170 -9.35 -6.03 -9.60
CA ILE A 170 -10.70 -5.72 -9.11
C ILE A 170 -11.24 -4.48 -9.81
N LEU A 171 -10.45 -3.40 -9.87
CA LEU A 171 -10.84 -2.16 -10.52
C LEU A 171 -11.09 -2.33 -12.02
N HIS A 172 -10.33 -3.20 -12.70
CA HIS A 172 -10.53 -3.51 -14.11
C HIS A 172 -11.89 -4.17 -14.39
N HIS A 173 -12.38 -5.01 -13.48
CA HIS A 173 -13.69 -5.66 -13.61
C HIS A 173 -14.85 -4.84 -13.02
N GLN A 174 -14.53 -3.75 -12.31
CA GLN A 174 -15.52 -2.92 -11.63
C GLN A 174 -16.07 -1.85 -12.57
N SER A 175 -17.38 -1.89 -12.86
CA SER A 175 -18.04 -0.83 -13.61
C SER A 175 -18.11 0.46 -12.79
N ALA A 176 -17.39 1.50 -13.24
CA ALA A 176 -17.42 2.81 -12.60
C ALA A 176 -18.82 3.45 -12.59
N GLN A 177 -19.61 3.22 -13.64
CA GLN A 177 -20.97 3.77 -13.77
C GLN A 177 -21.94 3.17 -12.74
N GLN A 178 -21.75 1.92 -12.34
CA GLN A 178 -22.66 1.21 -11.44
C GLN A 178 -22.18 1.18 -9.99
N LEU A 179 -21.01 1.75 -9.68
CA LEU A 179 -20.39 1.65 -8.35
C LEU A 179 -21.32 2.16 -7.24
N SER A 180 -21.85 3.38 -7.37
CA SER A 180 -22.75 3.95 -6.36
C SER A 180 -24.04 3.14 -6.22
N THR A 181 -24.61 2.66 -7.34
CA THR A 181 -25.81 1.82 -7.33
C THR A 181 -25.57 0.51 -6.59
N ASN A 182 -24.45 -0.16 -6.86
CA ASN A 182 -24.07 -1.42 -6.21
C ASN A 182 -23.79 -1.22 -4.72
N LEU A 183 -23.11 -0.13 -4.34
CA LEU A 183 -22.90 0.23 -2.94
C LEU A 183 -24.23 0.38 -2.20
N TRP A 184 -25.14 1.20 -2.72
CA TRP A 184 -26.42 1.44 -2.05
C TRP A 184 -27.34 0.23 -2.05
N ALA A 185 -27.29 -0.61 -3.09
CA ALA A 185 -27.96 -1.91 -3.10
C ALA A 185 -27.43 -2.82 -1.98
N ALA A 186 -26.10 -2.90 -1.81
CA ALA A 186 -25.47 -3.69 -0.76
C ALA A 186 -25.79 -3.17 0.66
N VAL A 187 -25.90 -1.85 0.85
CA VAL A 187 -26.34 -1.24 2.11
C VAL A 187 -27.81 -1.59 2.40
N ARG A 188 -28.70 -1.44 1.41
CA ARG A 188 -30.13 -1.77 1.57
C ARG A 188 -30.39 -3.25 1.83
N ALA A 189 -29.65 -4.15 1.17
CA ALA A 189 -29.73 -5.59 1.38
C ALA A 189 -29.39 -6.02 2.82
N ARG A 190 -28.75 -5.14 3.61
CA ARG A 190 -28.40 -5.35 5.01
C ARG A 190 -29.42 -4.77 6.00
N GLY A 191 -30.57 -4.29 5.49
CA GLY A 191 -31.59 -3.57 6.27
C GLY A 191 -31.11 -2.19 6.73
N CYS A 192 -30.11 -1.62 6.06
CA CYS A 192 -29.50 -0.33 6.37
C CYS A 192 -29.82 0.69 5.28
N GLN A 193 -29.64 1.97 5.60
CA GLN A 193 -29.87 3.05 4.64
C GLN A 193 -28.94 4.23 4.92
N PHE A 194 -28.56 4.91 3.84
CA PHE A 194 -27.93 6.23 3.87
C PHE A 194 -28.90 7.21 3.21
N LEU A 195 -29.24 8.30 3.90
CA LEU A 195 -30.30 9.23 3.48
C LEU A 195 -29.79 10.44 2.67
N GLY A 196 -28.52 10.41 2.27
CA GLY A 196 -27.83 11.57 1.71
C GLY A 196 -27.13 12.39 2.80
N PRO A 197 -26.13 13.22 2.45
CA PRO A 197 -25.25 13.85 3.43
C PRO A 197 -25.97 14.64 4.53
N ALA A 198 -26.81 15.61 4.15
CA ALA A 198 -27.46 16.51 5.10
C ALA A 198 -28.47 15.79 6.02
N MET A 199 -29.34 14.96 5.44
CA MET A 199 -30.36 14.24 6.22
C MET A 199 -29.71 13.19 7.14
N GLN A 200 -28.64 12.54 6.69
CA GLN A 200 -27.92 11.57 7.52
C GLN A 200 -27.27 12.24 8.73
N GLU A 201 -26.64 13.40 8.52
CA GLU A 201 -26.03 14.18 9.61
C GLU A 201 -27.05 14.54 10.69
N GLU A 202 -28.20 15.08 10.31
CA GLU A 202 -29.24 15.47 11.25
C GLU A 202 -29.85 14.27 12.00
N VAL A 203 -29.99 13.12 11.33
CA VAL A 203 -30.40 11.88 12.01
C VAL A 203 -29.38 11.47 13.08
N LEU A 204 -28.09 11.53 12.77
CA LEU A 204 -27.04 11.15 13.72
C LEU A 204 -26.99 12.11 14.92
N LYS A 205 -27.13 13.42 14.69
CA LYS A 205 -27.24 14.42 15.78
C LYS A 205 -28.44 14.15 16.69
N LEU A 206 -29.60 13.83 16.11
CA LEU A 206 -30.80 13.51 16.89
C LEU A 206 -30.68 12.19 17.66
N VAL A 207 -29.98 11.19 17.11
CA VAL A 207 -29.67 9.95 17.84
C VAL A 207 -28.73 10.24 19.01
N LEU A 208 -27.71 11.07 18.80
CA LEU A 208 -26.78 11.47 19.85
C LEU A 208 -27.52 12.22 20.96
N LEU A 209 -28.30 13.25 20.61
CA LEU A 209 -29.13 14.00 21.57
C LEU A 209 -30.04 13.12 22.42
N ALA A 210 -30.51 11.99 21.88
CA ALA A 210 -31.40 11.08 22.60
C ALA A 210 -30.68 10.11 23.55
N LEU A 211 -29.37 9.90 23.39
CA LEU A 211 -28.62 8.83 24.05
C LEU A 211 -27.30 9.27 24.71
N GLU A 212 -26.84 10.52 24.46
CA GLU A 212 -25.55 11.04 24.95
C GLU A 212 -25.46 11.13 26.48
N ASP A 213 -26.61 11.26 27.16
CA ASP A 213 -26.71 11.27 28.62
C ASP A 213 -26.69 9.85 29.23
N GLY A 214 -26.50 8.82 28.40
CA GLY A 214 -26.54 7.42 28.81
C GLY A 214 -27.96 6.85 28.87
N SER A 215 -28.96 7.54 28.32
CA SER A 215 -30.33 7.02 28.21
C SER A 215 -30.39 5.70 27.46
N ALA A 216 -31.25 4.79 27.95
CA ALA A 216 -31.49 3.48 27.33
C ALA A 216 -32.89 3.45 26.70
N LEU A 217 -32.96 3.53 25.37
CA LEU A 217 -34.23 3.62 24.63
C LEU A 217 -34.49 2.35 23.82
N SER A 218 -35.76 1.94 23.72
CA SER A 218 -36.13 0.91 22.76
C SER A 218 -36.01 1.45 21.33
N ARG A 219 -35.80 0.56 20.36
CA ARG A 219 -35.73 0.94 18.93
C ARG A 219 -36.95 1.75 18.48
N LYS A 220 -38.15 1.36 18.91
CA LYS A 220 -39.39 2.06 18.57
C LYS A 220 -39.39 3.50 19.10
N VAL A 221 -38.96 3.69 20.35
CA VAL A 221 -38.92 5.02 20.99
C VAL A 221 -37.88 5.92 20.33
N LEU A 222 -36.67 5.42 20.12
CA LEU A 222 -35.60 6.18 19.45
C LEU A 222 -35.99 6.59 18.03
N VAL A 223 -36.56 5.67 17.23
CA VAL A 223 -37.01 5.97 15.87
C VAL A 223 -38.10 7.05 15.88
N MET A 224 -39.06 6.97 16.80
CA MET A 224 -40.11 7.98 16.92
C MET A 224 -39.54 9.35 17.33
N PHE A 225 -38.61 9.39 18.29
CA PHE A 225 -37.94 10.62 18.72
C PHE A 225 -37.28 11.36 17.55
N VAL A 226 -36.56 10.63 16.70
CA VAL A 226 -35.87 11.18 15.53
C VAL A 226 -36.85 11.63 14.46
N VAL A 227 -37.83 10.79 14.08
CA VAL A 227 -38.79 11.11 13.00
C VAL A 227 -39.55 12.40 13.31
N GLN A 228 -40.07 12.54 14.53
CA GLN A 228 -40.87 13.71 14.92
C GLN A 228 -40.10 15.04 14.84
N ARG A 229 -38.78 15.01 15.04
CA ARG A 229 -37.91 16.20 14.97
C ARG A 229 -37.36 16.45 13.57
N LEU A 230 -37.24 15.39 12.76
CA LEU A 230 -36.66 15.47 11.42
C LEU A 230 -37.69 15.81 10.34
N GLU A 231 -38.91 15.29 10.44
CA GLU A 231 -39.99 15.44 9.44
C GLU A 231 -40.29 16.91 9.04
N PRO A 232 -40.29 17.90 9.97
CA PRO A 232 -40.51 19.31 9.60
C PRO A 232 -39.49 19.88 8.61
N HIS A 233 -38.27 19.35 8.60
CA HIS A 233 -37.17 19.81 7.75
C HIS A 233 -36.93 18.88 6.55
N PHE A 234 -37.26 17.59 6.70
CA PHE A 234 -37.11 16.55 5.68
C PHE A 234 -38.41 15.75 5.56
N PRO A 235 -39.39 16.20 4.75
CA PRO A 235 -40.72 15.57 4.65
C PRO A 235 -40.71 14.11 4.19
N GLN A 236 -39.63 13.67 3.53
CA GLN A 236 -39.42 12.28 3.14
C GLN A 236 -39.00 11.35 4.30
N ALA A 237 -38.80 11.89 5.51
CA ALA A 237 -38.45 11.10 6.69
C ALA A 237 -39.58 10.13 7.05
N SER A 238 -39.24 8.87 7.27
CA SER A 238 -40.20 7.85 7.68
C SER A 238 -39.63 6.94 8.75
N LYS A 239 -40.51 6.35 9.58
CA LYS A 239 -40.12 5.37 10.62
C LYS A 239 -39.27 4.24 10.04
N THR A 240 -39.59 3.78 8.84
CA THR A 240 -38.83 2.74 8.13
C THR A 240 -37.42 3.21 7.78
N SER A 241 -37.29 4.37 7.11
CA SER A 241 -35.99 4.91 6.70
C SER A 241 -35.06 5.22 7.89
N ILE A 242 -35.60 5.82 8.96
CA ILE A 242 -34.86 6.07 10.20
C ILE A 242 -34.54 4.77 10.92
N GLY A 243 -35.47 3.82 10.93
CA GLY A 243 -35.24 2.48 11.44
C GLY A 243 -34.05 1.78 10.76
N HIS A 244 -33.86 1.97 9.46
CA HIS A 244 -32.69 1.47 8.73
C HIS A 244 -31.39 2.21 9.06
N VAL A 245 -31.44 3.51 9.38
CA VAL A 245 -30.26 4.23 9.89
C VAL A 245 -29.87 3.74 11.28
N VAL A 246 -30.83 3.54 12.18
CA VAL A 246 -30.57 2.93 13.50
C VAL A 246 -30.03 1.51 13.35
N GLN A 247 -30.50 0.74 12.35
CA GLN A 247 -29.94 -0.57 12.04
C GLN A 247 -28.47 -0.50 11.62
N LEU A 248 -28.07 0.54 10.88
CA LEU A 248 -26.69 0.76 10.49
C LEU A 248 -25.79 0.96 11.73
N LEU A 249 -26.21 1.81 12.67
CA LEU A 249 -25.50 2.03 13.94
C LEU A 249 -25.44 0.76 14.80
N TYR A 250 -26.53 -0.01 14.83
CA TYR A 250 -26.55 -1.31 15.48
C TYR A 250 -25.51 -2.27 14.88
N ARG A 251 -25.43 -2.37 13.54
CA ARG A 251 -24.43 -3.20 12.85
C ARG A 251 -23.00 -2.70 13.04
N ALA A 252 -22.82 -1.40 13.25
CA ALA A 252 -21.54 -0.80 13.61
C ALA A 252 -21.17 -1.02 15.10
N SER A 253 -21.99 -1.75 15.86
CA SER A 253 -21.77 -2.05 17.28
C SER A 253 -21.72 -0.81 18.19
N CYS A 254 -22.47 0.24 17.83
CA CYS A 254 -22.55 1.47 18.61
C CYS A 254 -23.33 1.33 19.91
N PHE A 255 -24.21 0.33 20.02
CA PHE A 255 -25.12 0.19 21.16
C PHE A 255 -24.69 -0.92 22.13
N LYS A 256 -24.85 -0.64 23.43
CA LYS A 256 -25.03 -1.65 24.47
C LYS A 256 -26.51 -2.04 24.49
N VAL A 257 -26.80 -3.33 24.31
CA VAL A 257 -28.16 -3.84 24.14
C VAL A 257 -28.56 -4.66 25.37
N SER A 258 -29.55 -4.18 26.10
CA SER A 258 -30.10 -4.86 27.27
C SER A 258 -31.43 -5.53 26.92
N LYS A 259 -31.47 -6.85 26.98
CA LYS A 259 -32.70 -7.64 26.82
C LYS A 259 -33.54 -7.53 28.10
N ARG A 260 -34.86 -7.50 27.95
CA ARG A 260 -35.83 -7.51 29.05
C ARG A 260 -36.84 -8.61 28.79
N ASP A 261 -37.16 -9.40 29.80
CA ASP A 261 -38.09 -10.52 29.65
C ASP A 261 -39.51 -9.98 29.38
N GLY A 262 -40.11 -10.42 28.27
CA GLY A 262 -41.45 -10.00 27.85
C GLY A 262 -41.58 -8.57 27.31
N ASP A 263 -40.49 -7.80 27.16
CA ASP A 263 -40.53 -6.42 26.64
C ASP A 263 -39.43 -6.15 25.59
N ASN A 264 -39.53 -5.02 24.90
CA ASN A 264 -38.58 -4.58 23.89
C ASN A 264 -37.19 -4.37 24.51
N SER A 265 -36.16 -4.83 23.79
CA SER A 265 -34.76 -4.56 24.16
C SER A 265 -34.47 -3.06 24.15
N LEU A 266 -33.62 -2.63 25.09
CA LEU A 266 -33.15 -1.26 25.20
C LEU A 266 -31.76 -1.14 24.56
N MET A 267 -31.52 0.01 23.96
CA MET A 267 -30.26 0.38 23.33
C MET A 267 -29.76 1.64 24.01
N GLN A 268 -28.53 1.57 24.52
CA GLN A 268 -27.78 2.69 25.09
C GLN A 268 -26.55 2.90 24.21
N LEU A 269 -26.19 4.15 23.93
CA LEU A 269 -24.95 4.45 23.21
C LEU A 269 -23.75 4.11 24.11
N LYS A 270 -22.70 3.50 23.56
CA LYS A 270 -21.47 3.26 24.34
C LYS A 270 -20.68 4.56 24.50
N GLU A 271 -19.94 4.67 25.59
CA GLU A 271 -19.23 5.91 25.96
C GLU A 271 -18.21 6.39 24.92
N GLU A 272 -17.64 5.50 24.11
CA GLU A 272 -16.69 5.86 23.04
C GLU A 272 -17.33 6.46 21.77
N PHE A 273 -18.67 6.50 21.68
CA PHE A 273 -19.45 6.96 20.52
C PHE A 273 -20.38 8.11 20.86
#